data_AF-A0A957Y5E8-F1
#
_entry.id   AF-A0A957Y5E8-F1
#
_cell.length_a   1.000
_cell.length_b   1.000
_cell.length_c   1.000
_cell.angle_alpha   90.00
_cell.angle_beta   90.00
_cell.angle_gamma   90.00
#
_symmetry.space_group_name_H-M   'P 1'
#
loop_
_entity.id
_entity.type
_entity.pdbx_description
1 polymer ?
#
loop_
_entity_poly.entity_id
_entity_poly.type
_entity_poly.pdbx_seq_one_letter_code
_entity_poly.pdbx_strand_id
1 'polypeptide(L)'
;TEMVTGVDLVQAQLRIAAGEKLWFRQEDLRQTGHAIECRIYAEDAAANFRPSPGPLHGYREPTGPWVRVDSGVVEGMEVPIHYDPMIAKLVVWGSDRTDAIARCKRALRDYHLVGVPTSIPFFLAVFDDAGFLSGRYDTGFITTEWLERNLPAPEGLDDVLAVAAIARLEADAARRPEASDGGGSAWKRMG
;
A
#
# COMPACT_ATOMS: atom_id res chain seq x y z
N THR A 1 -4.41 -18.82 -2.12
CA THR A 1 -4.50 -20.28 -1.91
C THR A 1 -3.95 -20.70 -0.57
N GLU A 2 -2.65 -20.49 -0.30
CA GLU A 2 -2.00 -20.91 0.94
C GLU A 2 -2.75 -20.46 2.20
N MET A 3 -3.19 -19.20 2.22
CA MET A 3 -3.93 -18.61 3.34
C MET A 3 -5.25 -19.31 3.67
N VAL A 4 -5.90 -19.98 2.70
CA VAL A 4 -7.17 -20.69 2.94
C VAL A 4 -7.00 -22.20 3.09
N THR A 5 -5.91 -22.78 2.58
CA THR A 5 -5.63 -24.22 2.68
C THR A 5 -4.66 -24.59 3.80
N GLY A 6 -3.86 -23.64 4.28
CA GLY A 6 -2.76 -23.88 5.23
C GLY A 6 -1.56 -24.62 4.62
N VAL A 7 -1.55 -24.84 3.30
CA VAL A 7 -0.44 -25.53 2.61
C VAL A 7 0.54 -24.51 2.09
N ASP A 8 1.79 -24.59 2.56
CA ASP A 8 2.93 -23.89 1.98
C ASP A 8 3.35 -24.59 0.67
N LEU A 9 3.14 -23.90 -0.45
CA LEU A 9 3.39 -24.46 -1.77
C LEU A 9 4.88 -24.49 -2.11
N VAL A 10 5.67 -23.52 -1.61
CA VAL A 10 7.12 -23.48 -1.85
C VAL A 10 7.79 -24.63 -1.10
N GLN A 11 7.42 -24.85 0.16
CA GLN A 11 7.88 -26.00 0.93
C GLN A 11 7.48 -27.33 0.25
N ALA A 12 6.24 -27.43 -0.24
CA ALA A 12 5.79 -28.62 -0.96
C ALA A 12 6.61 -28.89 -2.22
N GLN A 13 6.90 -27.85 -3.00
CA GLN A 13 7.74 -27.94 -4.19
C GLN A 13 9.14 -28.47 -3.85
N LEU A 14 9.78 -27.95 -2.79
CA LEU A 14 11.11 -28.40 -2.38
C LEU A 14 11.12 -29.87 -1.94
N ARG A 15 10.12 -30.31 -1.16
CA ARG A 15 9.99 -31.71 -0.73
C ARG A 15 9.80 -32.66 -1.91
N ILE A 16 8.91 -32.30 -2.84
CA ILE A 16 8.68 -33.10 -4.06
C ILE A 16 9.94 -33.17 -4.90
N ALA A 17 10.65 -32.04 -5.07
CA ALA A 17 11.92 -32.00 -5.81
C ALA A 17 13.01 -32.86 -5.16
N ALA A 18 12.98 -33.03 -3.83
CA ALA A 18 13.86 -33.94 -3.09
C ALA A 18 13.43 -35.43 -3.18
N GLY A 19 12.35 -35.74 -3.91
CA GLY A 19 11.84 -37.10 -4.09
C GLY A 19 10.85 -37.56 -3.03
N GLU A 20 10.42 -36.67 -2.13
CA GLU A 20 9.36 -37.00 -1.16
C GLU A 20 7.99 -37.13 -1.86
N LYS A 21 7.12 -37.95 -1.29
CA LYS A 21 5.70 -38.03 -1.71
C LYS A 21 4.91 -36.90 -1.05
N LEU A 22 3.76 -36.55 -1.64
CA LEU A 22 2.79 -35.67 -0.99
C LEU A 22 2.35 -36.26 0.36
N TRP A 23 2.39 -35.46 1.42
CA TRP A 23 2.07 -35.86 2.80
C TRP A 23 0.61 -35.64 3.19
N PHE A 24 -0.23 -35.22 2.25
CA PHE A 24 -1.66 -35.03 2.42
C PHE A 24 -2.41 -35.62 1.22
N ARG A 25 -3.66 -36.01 1.46
CA ARG A 25 -4.62 -36.46 0.46
C ARG A 25 -5.65 -35.37 0.18
N GLN A 26 -6.46 -35.56 -0.86
CA GLN A 26 -7.52 -34.62 -1.22
C GLN A 26 -8.53 -34.39 -0.08
N GLU A 27 -8.81 -35.42 0.71
CA GLU A 27 -9.72 -35.39 1.87
C GLU A 27 -9.16 -34.61 3.09
N ASP A 28 -7.84 -34.43 3.16
CA ASP A 28 -7.17 -33.63 4.19
C ASP A 28 -7.24 -32.12 3.89
N LEU A 29 -7.49 -31.75 2.63
CA LEU A 29 -7.51 -30.36 2.19
C LEU A 29 -8.89 -29.74 2.39
N ARG A 30 -8.92 -28.64 3.14
CA ARG A 30 -10.11 -27.80 3.31
C ARG A 30 -9.75 -26.35 3.06
N GLN A 31 -10.65 -25.63 2.38
CA GLN A 31 -10.55 -24.18 2.28
C GLN A 31 -11.37 -23.57 3.41
N THR A 32 -10.71 -22.83 4.29
CA THR A 32 -11.34 -22.12 5.40
C THR A 32 -11.19 -20.62 5.24
N GLY A 33 -12.29 -19.89 5.39
CA GLY A 33 -12.31 -18.44 5.24
C GLY A 33 -12.16 -17.97 3.80
N HIS A 34 -11.73 -16.73 3.64
CA HIS A 34 -11.49 -16.09 2.35
C HIS A 34 -10.16 -15.35 2.38
N ALA A 35 -9.45 -15.36 1.25
CA ALA A 35 -8.21 -14.61 1.12
C ALA A 35 -8.25 -13.71 -0.11
N ILE A 36 -7.69 -12.52 0.02
CA ILE A 36 -7.56 -11.54 -1.05
C ILE A 36 -6.10 -11.17 -1.19
N GLU A 37 -5.61 -11.12 -2.42
CA GLU A 37 -4.27 -10.64 -2.76
C GLU A 37 -4.40 -9.40 -3.65
N CYS A 38 -3.72 -8.33 -3.28
CA CYS A 38 -3.55 -7.11 -4.07
C CYS A 38 -2.09 -7.01 -4.50
N ARG A 39 -1.84 -6.82 -5.81
CA ARG A 39 -0.50 -6.56 -6.34
C ARG A 39 -0.22 -5.07 -6.28
N ILE A 40 0.67 -4.68 -5.38
CA ILE A 40 1.07 -3.30 -5.21
C ILE A 40 2.13 -2.98 -6.25
N TYR A 41 1.75 -2.15 -7.22
CA TYR A 41 2.58 -1.75 -8.35
C TYR A 41 2.98 -0.28 -8.20
N ALA A 42 4.16 0.07 -8.70
CA ALA A 42 4.59 1.44 -8.95
C ALA A 42 3.95 1.92 -10.27
N GLU A 43 2.67 2.26 -10.22
CA GLU A 43 1.89 2.68 -11.38
C GLU A 43 0.82 3.70 -11.00
N ASP A 44 0.43 4.53 -11.96
CA ASP A 44 -0.63 5.52 -11.80
C ASP A 44 -1.91 5.02 -12.48
N ALA A 45 -2.84 4.49 -11.68
CA ALA A 45 -4.11 3.96 -12.17
C ALA A 45 -5.01 5.05 -12.78
N ALA A 46 -4.92 6.30 -12.30
CA ALA A 46 -5.68 7.42 -12.87
C ALA A 46 -5.13 7.82 -14.25
N ALA A 47 -3.83 7.61 -14.49
CA ALA A 47 -3.19 7.74 -15.79
C ALA A 47 -3.17 6.42 -16.59
N ASN A 48 -4.24 5.62 -16.50
CA ASN A 48 -4.40 4.35 -17.21
C ASN A 48 -3.25 3.36 -16.93
N PHE A 49 -2.96 3.16 -15.64
CA PHE A 49 -1.92 2.26 -15.13
C PHE A 49 -0.53 2.53 -15.72
N ARG A 50 -0.20 3.81 -15.93
CA ARG A 50 1.12 4.19 -16.45
C ARG A 50 2.20 3.78 -15.45
N PRO A 51 3.18 2.95 -15.85
CA PRO A 51 4.30 2.59 -14.98
C PRO A 51 5.03 3.84 -14.48
N SER A 52 5.37 3.85 -13.20
CA SER A 52 6.03 4.96 -12.52
C SER A 52 7.18 4.45 -11.63
N PRO A 53 8.21 3.81 -12.23
CA PRO A 53 9.39 3.38 -11.48
C PRO A 53 10.11 4.59 -10.89
N GLY A 54 10.79 4.39 -9.76
CA GLY A 54 11.46 5.46 -9.03
C GLY A 54 11.85 5.08 -7.61
N PRO A 55 12.48 6.01 -6.88
CA PRO A 55 12.92 5.78 -5.51
C PRO A 55 11.74 5.68 -4.53
N LEU A 56 11.82 4.71 -3.62
CA LEU A 56 10.92 4.57 -2.49
C LEU A 56 11.48 5.37 -1.31
N HIS A 57 11.12 6.64 -1.23
CA HIS A 57 11.54 7.55 -0.15
C HIS A 57 10.97 7.17 1.22
N GLY A 58 9.82 6.51 1.23
CA GLY A 58 9.21 5.96 2.45
C GLY A 58 8.56 4.63 2.14
N TYR A 59 8.83 3.62 2.97
CA TYR A 59 8.27 2.28 2.80
C TYR A 59 7.98 1.64 4.15
N ARG A 60 6.70 1.56 4.50
CA ARG A 60 6.24 0.85 5.69
C ARG A 60 5.10 -0.08 5.33
N GLU A 61 5.39 -1.37 5.43
CA GLU A 61 4.39 -2.42 5.22
C GLU A 61 3.31 -2.41 6.32
N PRO A 62 2.05 -2.72 5.98
CA PRO A 62 1.02 -2.93 6.96
C PRO A 62 1.30 -4.20 7.76
N THR A 63 0.90 -4.18 9.03
CA THR A 63 1.08 -5.32 9.93
C THR A 63 -0.24 -5.72 10.59
N GLY A 64 -0.19 -6.80 11.36
CA GLY A 64 -1.30 -7.24 12.20
C GLY A 64 -1.83 -8.61 11.82
N PRO A 65 -2.86 -9.09 12.55
CA PRO A 65 -3.37 -10.45 12.37
C PRO A 65 -3.84 -10.68 10.94
N TRP A 66 -3.35 -11.78 10.36
CA TRP A 66 -3.76 -12.28 9.04
C TRP A 66 -3.51 -11.30 7.88
N VAL A 67 -2.52 -10.42 8.05
CA VAL A 67 -1.94 -9.60 7.00
C VAL A 67 -0.55 -10.15 6.71
N ARG A 68 -0.29 -10.47 5.46
CA ARG A 68 0.99 -10.96 4.95
C ARG A 68 1.42 -10.06 3.79
N VAL A 69 2.67 -9.64 3.81
CA VAL A 69 3.28 -8.92 2.69
C VAL A 69 4.43 -9.76 2.16
N ASP A 70 4.40 -10.03 0.86
CA ASP A 70 5.52 -10.60 0.14
C ASP A 70 6.13 -9.48 -0.71
N SER A 71 7.26 -8.92 -0.27
CA SER A 71 7.97 -7.81 -0.94
C SER A 71 9.40 -8.20 -1.32
N GLY A 72 9.95 -7.51 -2.32
CA GLY A 72 11.35 -7.63 -2.73
C GLY A 72 12.13 -6.32 -2.57
N VAL A 73 11.55 -5.35 -1.85
CA VAL A 73 12.06 -3.98 -1.72
C VAL A 73 12.09 -3.55 -0.25
N VAL A 74 12.91 -2.56 0.06
CA VAL A 74 12.93 -1.88 1.37
C VAL A 74 12.98 -0.37 1.16
N GLU A 75 12.77 0.39 2.24
CA GLU A 75 12.89 1.85 2.22
C GLU A 75 14.26 2.29 1.67
N GLY A 76 14.26 3.31 0.80
CA GLY A 76 15.44 3.83 0.15
C GLY A 76 15.87 3.07 -1.12
N MET A 77 15.25 1.94 -1.45
CA MET A 77 15.47 1.26 -2.74
C MET A 77 14.78 2.00 -3.89
N GLU A 78 15.19 1.69 -5.11
CA GLU A 78 14.55 2.14 -6.34
C GLU A 78 13.79 0.98 -6.99
N VAL A 79 12.55 1.25 -7.41
CA VAL A 79 11.82 0.36 -8.31
C VAL A 79 12.41 0.51 -9.72
N PRO A 80 13.07 -0.50 -10.28
CA PRO A 80 13.81 -0.36 -11.52
C PRO A 80 12.90 -0.30 -12.75
N ILE A 81 13.28 0.49 -13.75
CA ILE A 81 12.56 0.56 -15.04
C ILE A 81 12.69 -0.71 -15.90
N HIS A 82 13.72 -1.53 -15.63
CA HIS A 82 14.06 -2.70 -16.45
C HIS A 82 13.26 -3.97 -16.11
N TYR A 83 12.47 -3.95 -15.04
CA TYR A 83 11.72 -5.10 -14.55
C TYR A 83 10.24 -4.75 -14.38
N ASP A 84 9.46 -5.74 -13.98
CA ASP A 84 8.06 -5.55 -13.60
C ASP A 84 7.98 -4.52 -12.44
N PRO A 85 7.11 -3.48 -12.53
CA PRO A 85 7.03 -2.43 -11.51
C PRO A 85 6.36 -2.88 -10.20
N MET A 86 6.27 -4.19 -9.94
CA MET A 86 5.66 -4.73 -8.74
C MET A 86 6.56 -4.49 -7.54
N ILE A 87 5.99 -3.81 -6.54
CA ILE A 87 6.63 -3.50 -5.26
C ILE A 87 6.45 -4.69 -4.31
N ALA A 88 5.22 -5.15 -4.16
CA ALA A 88 4.86 -6.21 -3.22
C ALA A 88 3.51 -6.86 -3.56
N LYS A 89 3.24 -8.02 -2.95
CA LYS A 89 1.90 -8.59 -2.85
C LYS A 89 1.38 -8.38 -1.42
N LEU A 90 0.26 -7.68 -1.28
CA LEU A 90 -0.47 -7.59 -0.03
C LEU A 90 -1.51 -8.71 0.00
N VAL A 91 -1.37 -9.65 0.92
CA VAL A 91 -2.28 -10.78 1.09
C VAL A 91 -2.97 -10.66 2.45
N VAL A 92 -4.28 -10.77 2.45
CA VAL A 92 -5.08 -10.83 3.68
C VAL A 92 -5.94 -12.08 3.71
N TRP A 93 -6.28 -12.53 4.91
CA TRP A 93 -7.29 -13.56 5.14
C TRP A 93 -8.41 -13.03 6.04
N GLY A 94 -9.63 -13.55 5.90
CA GLY A 94 -10.79 -13.25 6.76
C GLY A 94 -11.69 -14.49 6.93
N SER A 95 -12.55 -14.48 7.94
CA SER A 95 -13.53 -15.56 8.20
C SER A 95 -14.50 -15.76 7.04
N ASP A 96 -14.81 -14.68 6.34
CA ASP A 96 -15.55 -14.66 5.10
C ASP A 96 -15.00 -13.57 4.16
N ARG A 97 -15.64 -13.41 3.00
CA ARG A 97 -15.23 -12.43 1.99
C ARG A 97 -15.36 -10.99 2.48
N THR A 98 -16.41 -10.67 3.24
CA THR A 98 -16.64 -9.32 3.76
C THR A 98 -15.56 -8.93 4.75
N ASP A 99 -15.20 -9.84 5.65
CA ASP A 99 -14.12 -9.67 6.61
C ASP A 99 -12.76 -9.50 5.92
N ALA A 100 -12.50 -10.31 4.88
CA ALA A 100 -11.27 -10.20 4.10
C ALA A 100 -11.19 -8.84 3.39
N ILE A 101 -12.29 -8.34 2.80
CA ILE A 101 -12.33 -7.03 2.15
C ILE A 101 -12.08 -5.91 3.17
N ALA A 102 -12.79 -5.93 4.30
CA ALA A 102 -12.61 -4.93 5.36
C ALA A 102 -11.17 -4.89 5.88
N ARG A 103 -10.56 -6.07 6.05
CA ARG A 103 -9.15 -6.21 6.45
C ARG A 103 -8.19 -5.71 5.37
N CYS A 104 -8.47 -6.01 4.10
CA CYS A 104 -7.66 -5.53 2.98
C CYS A 104 -7.67 -4.00 2.91
N LYS A 105 -8.85 -3.37 3.04
CA LYS A 105 -8.98 -1.91 3.06
C LYS A 105 -8.18 -1.27 4.20
N ARG A 106 -8.24 -1.86 5.41
CA ARG A 106 -7.43 -1.39 6.54
C ARG A 106 -5.93 -1.50 6.23
N ALA A 107 -5.48 -2.68 5.79
CA ALA A 107 -4.07 -2.90 5.48
C ALA A 107 -3.56 -1.99 4.35
N LEU A 108 -4.37 -1.73 3.32
CA LEU A 108 -4.05 -0.78 2.26
C LEU A 108 -3.89 0.66 2.77
N ARG A 109 -4.75 1.09 3.71
CA ARG A 109 -4.66 2.43 4.31
C ARG A 109 -3.44 2.58 5.24
N ASP A 110 -3.04 1.49 5.89
CA ASP A 110 -1.86 1.45 6.75
C ASP A 110 -0.55 1.26 5.96
N TYR A 111 -0.63 1.01 4.64
CA TYR A 111 0.53 0.80 3.78
C TYR A 111 1.11 2.14 3.35
N HIS A 112 2.23 2.55 3.95
CA HIS A 112 2.87 3.80 3.60
C HIS A 112 3.92 3.59 2.50
N LEU A 113 3.67 4.21 1.35
CA LEU A 113 4.54 4.18 0.17
C LEU A 113 4.69 5.60 -0.33
N VAL A 114 5.92 6.12 -0.32
CA VAL A 114 6.23 7.50 -0.73
C VAL A 114 7.33 7.48 -1.78
N GLY A 115 7.14 8.24 -2.86
CA GLY A 115 8.13 8.45 -3.93
C GLY A 115 7.64 8.02 -5.31
N VAL A 116 6.65 7.13 -5.38
CA VAL A 116 6.02 6.71 -6.64
C VAL A 116 4.50 6.62 -6.48
N PRO A 117 3.70 6.95 -7.52
CA PRO A 117 2.30 6.54 -7.61
C PRO A 117 2.16 5.02 -7.45
N THR A 118 1.07 4.58 -6.84
CA THR A 118 0.82 3.14 -6.64
C THR A 118 -0.58 2.71 -7.01
N SER A 119 -0.78 1.41 -7.17
CA SER A 119 -2.09 0.78 -7.37
C SER A 119 -3.00 0.77 -6.12
N ILE A 120 -2.55 1.29 -4.97
CA ILE A 120 -3.32 1.29 -3.70
C ILE A 120 -4.66 2.04 -3.81
N PRO A 121 -4.73 3.29 -4.34
CA PRO A 121 -5.99 4.01 -4.47
C PRO A 121 -7.00 3.26 -5.35
N PHE A 122 -6.50 2.58 -6.38
CA PHE A 122 -7.32 1.73 -7.23
C PHE A 122 -8.00 0.59 -6.46
N PHE A 123 -7.24 -0.18 -5.66
CA PHE A 123 -7.85 -1.24 -4.87
C PHE A 123 -8.82 -0.73 -3.82
N LEU A 124 -8.54 0.42 -3.19
CA LEU A 124 -9.48 1.04 -2.26
C LEU A 124 -10.81 1.37 -2.94
N ALA A 125 -10.76 1.95 -4.15
CA ALA A 125 -11.96 2.23 -4.95
C ALA A 125 -12.71 0.95 -5.34
N VAL A 126 -12.01 -0.11 -5.76
CA VAL A 126 -12.62 -1.42 -6.06
C VAL A 126 -13.33 -2.00 -4.84
N PHE A 127 -12.77 -1.85 -3.64
CA PHE A 127 -13.40 -2.34 -2.41
C PHE A 127 -14.55 -1.48 -1.89
N ASP A 128 -14.81 -0.32 -2.50
CA ASP A 128 -15.99 0.52 -2.27
C ASP A 128 -17.05 0.36 -3.37
N ASP A 129 -16.72 -0.30 -4.49
CA ASP A 129 -17.63 -0.51 -5.61
C ASP A 129 -18.68 -1.61 -5.32
N ALA A 130 -19.95 -1.26 -5.52
CA ALA A 130 -21.08 -2.17 -5.27
C ALA A 130 -21.07 -3.41 -6.19
N GLY A 131 -20.59 -3.27 -7.42
CA GLY A 131 -20.43 -4.37 -8.37
C GLY A 131 -19.42 -5.40 -7.87
N PHE A 132 -18.24 -4.93 -7.44
CA PHE A 132 -17.23 -5.79 -6.81
C PHE A 132 -17.74 -6.43 -5.51
N LEU A 133 -18.37 -5.65 -4.63
CA LEU A 133 -18.91 -6.18 -3.36
C LEU A 133 -19.96 -7.26 -3.59
N SER A 134 -20.78 -7.15 -4.64
CA SER A 134 -21.81 -8.14 -4.96
C SER A 134 -21.27 -9.50 -5.43
N GLY A 135 -20.00 -9.59 -5.80
CA GLY A 135 -19.41 -10.82 -6.35
C GLY A 135 -19.80 -11.09 -7.81
N ARG A 136 -20.53 -10.19 -8.46
CA ARG A 136 -20.97 -10.31 -9.85
C ARG A 136 -20.16 -9.40 -10.75
N TYR A 137 -19.03 -9.90 -11.21
CA TYR A 137 -18.12 -9.23 -12.12
C TYR A 137 -17.39 -10.26 -12.98
N ASP A 138 -16.86 -9.82 -14.10
CA ASP A 138 -16.06 -10.63 -15.02
C ASP A 138 -14.79 -9.86 -15.42
N THR A 139 -14.08 -10.35 -16.42
CA THR A 139 -12.81 -9.75 -16.88
C THR A 139 -12.97 -8.38 -17.52
N GLY A 140 -14.19 -7.95 -17.85
CA GLY A 140 -14.52 -6.62 -18.38
C GLY A 140 -14.96 -5.62 -17.31
N PHE A 141 -14.86 -5.97 -16.02
CA PHE A 141 -15.31 -5.12 -14.91
C PHE A 141 -14.65 -3.74 -14.87
N ILE A 142 -13.33 -3.67 -15.09
CA ILE A 142 -12.59 -2.41 -15.06
C ILE A 142 -12.54 -1.84 -16.48
N THR A 143 -13.27 -0.75 -16.69
CA THR A 143 -13.26 0.03 -17.94
C THR A 143 -12.62 1.40 -17.72
N THR A 144 -12.27 2.09 -18.81
CA THR A 144 -11.77 3.48 -18.73
C THR A 144 -12.77 4.39 -18.03
N GLU A 145 -14.06 4.25 -18.31
CA GLU A 145 -15.12 5.04 -17.69
C GLU A 145 -15.28 4.73 -16.19
N TRP A 146 -14.97 3.49 -15.78
CA TRP A 146 -14.94 3.12 -14.38
C TRP A 146 -13.75 3.79 -13.67
N LEU A 147 -12.56 3.79 -14.28
CA LEU A 147 -11.38 4.46 -13.73
C LEU A 147 -11.60 5.97 -13.57
N GLU A 148 -12.07 6.65 -14.62
CA GLU A 148 -12.33 8.10 -14.61
C GLU A 148 -13.38 8.51 -13.57
N ARG A 149 -14.35 7.63 -13.30
CA ARG A 149 -15.42 7.90 -12.33
C ARG A 149 -14.99 7.69 -10.89
N ASN A 150 -14.17 6.67 -10.63
CA ASN A 150 -13.92 6.18 -9.27
C ASN A 150 -12.55 6.57 -8.73
N LEU A 151 -11.61 6.96 -9.59
CA LEU A 151 -10.30 7.44 -9.15
C LEU A 151 -10.27 8.96 -9.13
N PRO A 152 -9.56 9.56 -8.15
CA PRO A 152 -9.30 10.98 -8.21
C PRO A 152 -8.54 11.30 -9.49
N ALA A 153 -8.79 12.49 -10.05
CA ALA A 153 -7.92 13.02 -11.09
C ALA A 153 -6.46 13.01 -10.55
N PRO A 154 -5.46 12.70 -11.40
CA PRO A 154 -4.07 12.67 -10.97
C PRO A 154 -3.75 13.95 -10.21
N GLU A 155 -3.13 13.81 -9.03
CA GLU A 155 -2.91 14.89 -8.08
C GLU A 155 -2.41 16.15 -8.79
N GLY A 156 -3.17 17.23 -8.62
CA GLY A 156 -2.78 18.55 -9.08
C GLY A 156 -1.64 19.11 -8.24
N LEU A 157 -1.03 20.17 -8.76
CA LEU A 157 0.04 20.96 -8.13
C LEU A 157 -0.25 21.37 -6.66
N ASP A 158 -1.51 21.32 -6.22
CA ASP A 158 -2.03 21.81 -4.96
C ASP A 158 -1.56 21.02 -3.73
N ASP A 159 -1.46 19.68 -3.81
CA ASP A 159 -0.98 18.87 -2.67
C ASP A 159 0.54 19.02 -2.50
N VAL A 160 1.28 19.10 -3.61
CA VAL A 160 2.71 19.44 -3.61
C VAL A 160 2.92 20.85 -3.07
N LEU A 161 2.07 21.81 -3.43
CA LEU A 161 2.09 23.17 -2.89
C LEU A 161 1.77 23.19 -1.39
N ALA A 162 0.81 22.39 -0.92
CA ALA A 162 0.46 22.28 0.49
C ALA A 162 1.64 21.70 1.30
N VAL A 163 2.26 20.62 0.83
CA VAL A 163 3.44 20.03 1.46
C VAL A 163 4.63 21.00 1.43
N ALA A 164 4.89 21.66 0.30
CA ALA A 164 5.94 22.66 0.19
C ALA A 164 5.71 23.88 1.10
N ALA A 165 4.46 24.32 1.24
CA ALA A 165 4.07 25.40 2.14
C ALA A 165 4.26 25.00 3.61
N ILE A 166 3.87 23.78 4.00
CA ILE A 166 4.09 23.25 5.36
C ILE A 166 5.60 23.17 5.66
N ALA A 167 6.38 22.56 4.77
CA ALA A 167 7.83 22.45 4.93
C ALA A 167 8.50 23.83 5.05
N ARG A 168 8.00 24.83 4.30
CA ARG A 168 8.50 26.21 4.41
C ARG A 168 8.14 26.85 5.74
N LEU A 169 6.91 26.67 6.22
CA LEU A 169 6.46 27.19 7.51
C LEU A 169 7.23 26.57 8.68
N GLU A 170 7.54 25.27 8.62
CA GLU A 170 8.38 24.59 9.62
C GLU A 170 9.82 25.11 9.59
N ALA A 171 10.40 25.27 8.40
CA ALA A 171 11.74 25.82 8.25
C ALA A 171 11.84 27.30 8.68
N ASP A 172 10.77 28.07 8.55
CA ASP A 172 10.69 29.46 9.01
C ASP A 172 10.42 29.52 10.53
N ALA A 173 9.65 28.58 11.09
CA ALA A 173 9.46 28.44 12.53
C ALA A 173 10.76 28.03 13.24
N ALA A 174 11.53 27.11 12.67
CA ALA A 174 12.86 26.70 13.17
C ALA A 174 13.93 27.81 13.05
N ARG A 175 13.68 28.82 12.21
CA ARG A 175 14.53 30.00 12.05
C ARG A 175 14.15 31.16 12.96
N ARG A 176 13.07 31.07 13.74
CA ARG A 176 12.77 32.09 14.76
C ARG A 176 13.89 32.06 15.80
N PRO A 177 14.62 33.17 16.03
CA PRO A 177 15.62 33.21 17.08
C PRO A 177 14.91 32.95 18.41
N GLU A 178 15.52 32.13 19.28
CA GLU A 178 15.09 32.02 20.67
C GLU A 178 14.94 33.44 21.22
N ALA A 179 13.77 33.76 21.76
CA ALA A 179 13.58 35.00 22.48
C ALA A 179 14.67 35.05 23.54
N SER A 180 15.58 36.02 23.44
CA SER A 180 16.69 36.16 24.38
C SER A 180 16.12 36.37 25.78
N ASP A 181 16.09 35.31 26.56
CA ASP A 181 15.73 35.35 27.96
C ASP A 181 16.96 35.89 28.72
N GLY A 182 17.10 37.22 28.73
CA GLY A 182 18.25 37.83 29.39
C GLY A 182 18.48 39.30 29.07
N GLY A 183 18.10 40.15 30.03
CA GLY A 183 18.85 41.39 30.29
C GLY A 183 18.05 42.68 30.18
N GLY A 184 17.37 43.04 31.27
CA GLY A 184 17.08 44.41 31.74
C GLY A 184 16.74 45.47 30.70
N SER A 185 15.48 45.93 30.72
CA SER A 185 15.06 47.10 29.94
C SER A 185 16.00 48.29 30.19
N ALA A 186 16.52 48.88 29.12
CA ALA A 186 17.43 50.03 29.17
C ALA A 186 16.81 51.25 29.89
N TRP A 187 15.49 51.28 30.03
CA TRP A 187 14.71 52.28 30.76
C TRP A 187 14.86 52.22 32.29
N LYS A 188 15.28 51.09 32.87
CA LYS A 188 15.53 50.96 34.32
C LYS A 188 16.89 51.52 34.80
N ARG A 189 17.74 52.03 33.89
CA ARG A 189 19.06 52.60 34.22
C ARG A 189 19.10 54.13 34.22
N MET A 190 17.96 54.80 34.01
CA MET A 190 17.81 56.25 34.11
C MET A 190 16.79 56.57 35.20
N GLY A 191 17.24 56.55 36.45
CA GLY A 191 16.48 56.93 37.64
C GLY A 191 17.42 57.17 38.79
#